data_AF-F5Z6X4-F1
#
_entry.id   AF-F5Z6X4-F1
#
_cell.length_a   1.000
_cell.length_b   1.000
_cell.length_c   1.000
_cell.angle_alpha   90.00
_cell.angle_beta   90.00
_cell.angle_gamma   90.00
#
_symmetry.space_group_name_H-M   'P 1'
#
loop_
_entity.id
_entity.type
_entity.pdbx_description
1 polymer ?
#
loop_
_entity_poly.entity_id
_entity_poly.type
_entity_poly.pdbx_seq_one_letter_code
_entity_poly.pdbx_strand_id
1 'polypeptide(L)'
;MSIYNVNGSVDTFLSFRIEHIQENHFPEHDILVYYGPIEFWSKNPFRHQLEGCASDEDKKDRLLIILQTGGGSAETVEKMVEMSRNFYDCVDFLVPDVAMSAGTIWCMSGDKIYMDYSSSLGPIDPQVQNNEGKWVPALGYLDKCNELIQKSIGQPLSNAELVMLNSLDLASLRHYEQARDLSTSLLKKWLVEFKFKDWKEHRTSPDKIGQEVTEDEKKARAEEIATILSNNNRWHSHSRMISLKTLQEELRLEIDDYTDDRELRESVNLLHDFCTDYLHKMGKAVLVGSKHSVI
;
A
#
# COMPACT_ATOMS: atom_id res chain seq x y z
N MET A 1 -12.84 32.97 -20.53
CA MET A 1 -13.36 31.59 -20.70
C MET A 1 -12.99 30.85 -19.43
N SER A 2 -14.00 30.50 -18.65
CA SER A 2 -13.93 30.38 -17.19
C SER A 2 -13.24 29.10 -16.72
N ILE A 3 -12.38 29.19 -15.71
CA ILE A 3 -11.70 28.08 -15.01
C ILE A 3 -12.71 26.99 -14.58
N TYR A 4 -13.97 27.37 -14.36
CA TYR A 4 -15.09 26.47 -14.06
C TYR A 4 -15.45 25.47 -15.17
N ASN A 5 -15.18 25.78 -16.45
CA ASN A 5 -15.53 24.90 -17.56
C ASN A 5 -14.47 23.81 -17.81
N VAL A 6 -13.24 24.02 -17.33
CA VAL A 6 -12.12 23.08 -17.49
C VAL A 6 -12.25 21.92 -16.50
N ASN A 7 -12.65 22.19 -15.25
CA ASN A 7 -12.84 21.14 -14.25
C ASN A 7 -13.91 20.13 -14.66
N GLY A 8 -15.06 20.58 -15.20
CA GLY A 8 -16.10 19.67 -15.67
C GLY A 8 -15.65 18.74 -16.82
N SER A 9 -14.79 19.22 -17.72
CA SER A 9 -14.26 18.39 -18.81
C SER A 9 -13.26 17.32 -18.33
N VAL A 10 -12.48 17.62 -17.29
CA VAL A 10 -11.55 16.68 -16.66
C VAL A 10 -12.33 15.60 -15.94
N ASP A 11 -13.33 15.98 -15.14
CA ASP A 11 -14.14 15.03 -14.39
C ASP A 11 -14.86 14.07 -15.35
N THR A 12 -15.43 14.61 -16.44
CA THR A 12 -16.06 13.81 -17.50
C THR A 12 -15.08 12.82 -18.13
N PHE A 13 -13.86 13.26 -18.44
CA PHE A 13 -12.86 12.38 -19.02
C PHE A 13 -12.45 11.27 -18.04
N LEU A 14 -12.16 11.62 -16.78
CA LEU A 14 -11.77 10.62 -15.78
C LEU A 14 -12.87 9.59 -15.56
N SER A 15 -14.11 10.05 -15.35
CA SER A 15 -15.28 9.18 -15.23
C SER A 15 -15.42 8.23 -16.42
N PHE A 16 -15.32 8.76 -17.66
CA PHE A 16 -15.36 7.95 -18.86
C PHE A 16 -14.25 6.89 -18.92
N ARG A 17 -13.03 7.22 -18.49
CA ARG A 17 -11.91 6.26 -18.45
C ARG A 17 -12.13 5.17 -17.39
N ILE A 18 -12.67 5.55 -16.22
CA ILE A 18 -13.00 4.63 -15.14
C ILE A 18 -14.11 3.67 -15.60
N GLU A 19 -15.18 4.18 -16.19
CA GLU A 19 -16.28 3.38 -16.76
C GLU A 19 -15.76 2.43 -17.84
N HIS A 20 -14.89 2.90 -18.75
CA HIS A 20 -14.30 2.05 -19.78
C HIS A 20 -13.52 0.88 -19.17
N ILE A 21 -12.73 1.11 -18.11
CA ILE A 21 -12.02 0.02 -17.42
C ILE A 21 -13.00 -0.93 -16.74
N GLN A 22 -14.03 -0.39 -16.08
CA GLN A 22 -15.06 -1.16 -15.41
C GLN A 22 -15.79 -2.08 -16.40
N GLU A 23 -16.35 -1.54 -17.48
CA GLU A 23 -17.15 -2.31 -18.43
C GLU A 23 -16.37 -3.40 -19.16
N ASN A 24 -15.10 -3.12 -19.51
CA ASN A 24 -14.32 -4.02 -20.37
C ASN A 24 -13.47 -5.02 -19.59
N HIS A 25 -13.02 -4.68 -18.38
CA HIS A 25 -12.05 -5.48 -17.63
C HIS A 25 -12.54 -5.92 -16.26
N PHE A 26 -13.39 -5.12 -15.60
CA PHE A 26 -13.84 -5.36 -14.22
C PHE A 26 -15.36 -5.12 -14.03
N PRO A 27 -16.25 -5.83 -14.75
CA PRO A 27 -17.68 -5.52 -14.78
C PRO A 27 -18.38 -5.76 -13.43
N GLU A 28 -17.80 -6.59 -12.58
CA GLU A 28 -18.28 -6.94 -11.24
C GLU A 28 -17.78 -5.99 -10.15
N HIS A 29 -17.08 -4.91 -10.52
CA HIS A 29 -16.44 -3.98 -9.59
C HIS A 29 -17.00 -2.57 -9.72
N ASP A 30 -17.20 -1.91 -8.58
CA ASP A 30 -17.13 -0.46 -8.52
C ASP A 30 -15.66 -0.06 -8.51
N ILE A 31 -15.30 1.02 -9.22
CA ILE A 31 -13.91 1.46 -9.33
C ILE A 31 -13.72 2.81 -8.63
N LEU A 32 -12.70 2.87 -7.77
CA LEU A 32 -12.22 4.09 -7.12
C LEU A 32 -10.75 4.31 -7.46
N VAL A 33 -10.40 5.50 -7.89
CA VAL A 33 -9.03 5.93 -8.20
C VAL A 33 -8.50 6.75 -7.04
N TYR A 34 -7.32 6.42 -6.52
CA TYR A 34 -6.64 7.16 -5.46
C TYR A 34 -5.18 7.43 -5.83
N TYR A 35 -4.87 8.71 -6.06
CA TYR A 35 -3.52 9.16 -6.41
C TYR A 35 -3.06 10.24 -5.43
N GLY A 36 -1.88 10.06 -4.84
CA GLY A 36 -1.27 11.05 -3.92
C GLY A 36 -0.96 10.49 -2.52
N PRO A 37 -0.52 11.35 -1.57
CA PRO A 37 -0.12 10.94 -0.22
C PRO A 37 -1.32 10.58 0.67
N ILE A 38 -1.10 9.60 1.54
CA ILE A 38 -2.10 9.12 2.50
C ILE A 38 -2.01 9.92 3.80
N GLU A 39 -2.69 11.06 3.83
CA GLU A 39 -2.76 11.97 4.96
C GLU A 39 -4.08 11.84 5.72
N PHE A 40 -4.11 12.25 6.99
CA PHE A 40 -5.34 12.19 7.80
C PHE A 40 -6.54 12.87 7.14
N TRP A 41 -6.32 13.95 6.38
CA TRP A 41 -7.37 14.66 5.67
C TRP A 41 -7.78 13.96 4.36
N SER A 42 -6.89 13.19 3.72
CA SER A 42 -7.17 12.58 2.41
C SER A 42 -8.12 11.38 2.50
N LYS A 43 -8.40 10.85 3.70
CA LYS A 43 -9.53 9.92 3.92
C LYS A 43 -10.90 10.54 3.67
N ASN A 44 -11.02 11.87 3.76
CA ASN A 44 -12.31 12.53 3.57
C ASN A 44 -12.77 12.51 2.11
N PRO A 45 -11.95 12.91 1.11
CA PRO A 45 -12.32 12.74 -0.30
C PRO A 45 -12.46 11.25 -0.68
N PHE A 46 -11.62 10.36 -0.12
CA PHE A 46 -11.80 8.90 -0.27
C PHE A 46 -13.19 8.44 0.18
N ARG A 47 -13.59 8.78 1.40
CA ARG A 47 -14.91 8.45 1.95
C ARG A 47 -16.04 8.98 1.09
N HIS A 48 -15.93 10.21 0.59
CA HIS A 48 -16.96 10.80 -0.27
C HIS A 48 -17.17 9.99 -1.55
N GLN A 49 -16.08 9.59 -2.23
CA GLN A 49 -16.18 8.76 -3.44
C GLN A 49 -16.72 7.36 -3.12
N LEU A 50 -16.27 6.76 -2.02
CA LEU A 50 -16.72 5.45 -1.57
C LEU A 50 -18.23 5.44 -1.25
N GLU A 51 -18.72 6.45 -0.52
CA GLU A 51 -20.16 6.61 -0.22
C GLU A 51 -20.96 6.83 -1.51
N GLY A 52 -20.40 7.53 -2.51
CA GLY A 52 -20.99 7.68 -3.83
C GLY A 52 -21.22 6.33 -4.52
N CYS A 53 -20.17 5.51 -4.65
CA CYS A 53 -20.29 4.15 -5.21
C CYS A 53 -21.27 3.29 -4.41
N ALA A 54 -21.20 3.34 -3.08
CA ALA A 54 -22.07 2.55 -2.20
C ALA A 54 -23.56 2.94 -2.28
N SER A 55 -23.86 4.15 -2.76
CA SER A 55 -25.23 4.65 -2.95
C SER A 55 -25.77 4.49 -4.38
N ASP A 56 -24.96 4.00 -5.31
CA ASP A 56 -25.38 3.78 -6.69
C ASP A 56 -26.50 2.72 -6.76
N GLU A 57 -27.51 2.96 -7.60
CA GLU A 57 -28.57 1.98 -7.89
C GLU A 57 -28.00 0.71 -8.53
N ASP A 58 -26.89 0.84 -9.28
CA ASP A 58 -26.13 -0.27 -9.88
C ASP A 58 -24.80 -0.55 -9.13
N LYS A 59 -24.80 -0.37 -7.80
CA LYS A 59 -23.65 -0.74 -6.94
C LYS A 59 -23.24 -2.18 -7.20
N LYS A 60 -21.93 -2.42 -7.35
CA LYS A 60 -21.37 -3.75 -7.53
C LYS A 60 -20.99 -4.40 -6.19
N ASP A 61 -20.76 -5.71 -6.23
CA ASP A 61 -20.41 -6.50 -5.04
C ASP A 61 -18.93 -6.34 -4.65
N ARG A 62 -18.08 -5.92 -5.60
CA ARG A 62 -16.63 -5.78 -5.41
C ARG A 62 -16.22 -4.33 -5.57
N LEU A 63 -15.17 -3.92 -4.86
CA LEU A 63 -14.50 -2.63 -5.06
C LEU A 63 -13.11 -2.87 -5.64
N LEU A 64 -12.75 -2.16 -6.71
CA LEU A 64 -11.38 -2.07 -7.20
C LEU A 64 -10.82 -0.68 -6.89
N ILE A 65 -9.71 -0.64 -6.15
CA ILE A 65 -8.98 0.60 -5.87
C ILE A 65 -7.77 0.66 -6.80
N ILE A 66 -7.80 1.58 -7.77
CA ILE A 66 -6.65 1.92 -8.60
C ILE A 66 -5.76 2.88 -7.82
N LEU A 67 -4.59 2.42 -7.38
CA LEU A 67 -3.78 3.09 -6.37
C LEU A 67 -2.40 3.49 -6.90
N GLN A 68 -2.09 4.78 -6.81
CA GLN A 68 -0.73 5.29 -6.98
C GLN A 68 -0.37 6.20 -5.79
N THR A 69 0.64 5.82 -5.01
CA THR A 69 0.97 6.57 -3.80
C THR A 69 2.42 6.39 -3.35
N GLY A 70 3.00 7.48 -2.85
CA GLY A 70 4.27 7.45 -2.11
C GLY A 70 4.13 6.98 -0.65
N GLY A 71 2.91 6.66 -0.20
CA GLY A 71 2.62 6.26 1.17
C GLY A 71 2.06 7.38 2.03
N GLY A 72 2.22 7.26 3.35
CA GLY A 72 1.66 8.19 4.33
C GLY A 72 1.38 7.49 5.67
N SER A 73 0.27 7.84 6.31
CA SER A 73 -0.15 7.33 7.63
C SER A 73 -0.79 5.94 7.53
N ALA A 74 -0.24 4.98 8.28
CA ALA A 74 -0.79 3.64 8.42
C ALA A 74 -2.16 3.64 9.13
N GLU A 75 -2.35 4.54 10.10
CA GLU A 75 -3.63 4.74 10.80
C GLU A 75 -4.73 5.22 9.85
N THR A 76 -4.37 6.09 8.91
CA THR A 76 -5.30 6.57 7.87
C THR A 76 -5.68 5.42 6.94
N VAL A 77 -4.71 4.59 6.55
CA VAL A 77 -4.97 3.37 5.78
C VAL A 77 -5.90 2.44 6.54
N GLU A 78 -5.65 2.16 7.82
CA GLU A 78 -6.53 1.31 8.64
C GLU A 78 -7.97 1.81 8.60
N LYS A 79 -8.17 3.12 8.74
CA LYS A 79 -9.52 3.70 8.62
C LYS A 79 -10.12 3.56 7.23
N MET A 80 -9.34 3.75 6.16
CA MET A 80 -9.82 3.57 4.78
C MET A 80 -10.18 2.11 4.48
N VAL A 81 -9.45 1.15 5.05
CA VAL A 81 -9.77 -0.29 4.96
C VAL A 81 -11.10 -0.58 5.64
N GLU A 82 -11.30 -0.12 6.89
CA GLU A 82 -12.57 -0.28 7.60
C GLU A 82 -13.74 0.34 6.83
N MET A 83 -13.55 1.54 6.26
CA MET A 83 -14.57 2.21 5.44
C MET A 83 -14.92 1.36 4.21
N SER A 84 -13.93 0.86 3.49
CA SER A 84 -14.14 0.05 2.28
C SER A 84 -14.89 -1.24 2.61
N ARG A 85 -14.44 -1.95 3.65
CA ARG A 85 -15.02 -3.22 4.10
C ARG A 85 -16.42 -3.08 4.71
N ASN A 86 -16.82 -1.87 5.13
CA ASN A 86 -18.20 -1.60 5.53
C ASN A 86 -19.20 -1.71 4.37
N PHE A 87 -18.76 -1.49 3.12
CA PHE A 87 -19.62 -1.49 1.93
C PHE A 87 -19.36 -2.66 0.97
N TYR A 88 -18.18 -3.28 1.05
CA TYR A 88 -17.74 -4.31 0.12
C TYR A 88 -17.06 -5.47 0.84
N ASP A 89 -17.57 -6.68 0.63
CA ASP A 89 -16.95 -7.91 1.13
C ASP A 89 -15.66 -8.27 0.39
N CYS A 90 -15.50 -7.78 -0.85
CA CYS A 90 -14.31 -7.98 -1.66
C CYS A 90 -13.74 -6.64 -2.13
N VAL A 91 -12.48 -6.40 -1.80
CA VAL A 91 -11.74 -5.19 -2.18
C VAL A 91 -10.45 -5.65 -2.87
N ASP A 92 -10.28 -5.26 -4.12
CA ASP A 92 -9.10 -5.54 -4.92
C ASP A 92 -8.31 -4.25 -5.16
N PHE A 93 -7.02 -4.37 -5.45
CA PHE A 93 -6.15 -3.24 -5.80
C PHE A 93 -5.57 -3.41 -7.19
N LEU A 94 -5.46 -2.33 -7.95
CA LEU A 94 -4.64 -2.26 -9.16
C LEU A 94 -3.59 -1.18 -8.95
N VAL A 95 -2.31 -1.55 -9.03
CA VAL A 95 -1.19 -0.61 -8.90
C VAL A 95 -0.60 -0.41 -10.29
N PRO A 96 -0.79 0.75 -10.93
CA PRO A 96 -0.31 0.99 -12.29
C PRO A 96 1.17 1.39 -12.35
N ASP A 97 1.73 1.89 -11.25
CA ASP A 97 3.12 2.35 -11.17
C ASP A 97 3.70 2.02 -9.80
N VAL A 98 3.26 2.71 -8.75
CA VAL A 98 3.85 2.52 -7.43
C VAL A 98 2.87 2.68 -6.27
N ALA A 99 2.96 1.77 -5.30
CA ALA A 99 2.36 1.93 -3.97
C ALA A 99 3.45 1.68 -2.90
N MET A 100 3.88 2.75 -2.23
CA MET A 100 4.98 2.69 -1.26
C MET A 100 4.48 2.72 0.19
N SER A 101 5.25 2.15 1.12
CA SER A 101 5.03 2.32 2.56
C SER A 101 3.61 1.95 2.98
N ALA A 102 2.85 2.88 3.58
CA ALA A 102 1.44 2.68 3.91
C ALA A 102 0.58 2.22 2.71
N GLY A 103 0.92 2.61 1.47
CA GLY A 103 0.27 2.10 0.26
C GLY A 103 0.49 0.60 0.05
N THR A 104 1.70 0.09 0.30
CA THR A 104 1.97 -1.37 0.29
C THR A 104 1.11 -2.08 1.33
N ILE A 105 1.02 -1.52 2.54
CA ILE A 105 0.19 -2.08 3.62
C ILE A 105 -1.29 -2.09 3.19
N TRP A 106 -1.74 -1.01 2.53
CA TRP A 106 -3.09 -0.91 2.01
C TRP A 106 -3.37 -2.01 0.96
N CYS A 107 -2.46 -2.25 0.02
CA CYS A 107 -2.59 -3.34 -0.95
C CYS A 107 -2.70 -4.73 -0.28
N MET A 108 -2.05 -4.95 0.86
CA MET A 108 -2.16 -6.22 1.62
C MET A 108 -3.53 -6.40 2.28
N SER A 109 -4.34 -5.35 2.37
CA SER A 109 -5.76 -5.44 2.72
C SER A 109 -6.66 -5.91 1.61
N GLY A 110 -6.14 -6.04 0.39
CA GLY A 110 -6.88 -6.51 -0.77
C GLY A 110 -6.99 -8.02 -0.84
N ASP A 111 -8.09 -8.50 -1.43
CA ASP A 111 -8.26 -9.89 -1.82
C ASP A 111 -7.34 -10.21 -3.01
N LYS A 112 -7.34 -9.33 -4.02
CA LYS A 112 -6.40 -9.37 -5.16
C LYS A 112 -5.58 -8.11 -5.30
N ILE A 113 -4.41 -8.26 -5.91
CA ILE A 113 -3.53 -7.14 -6.30
C ILE A 113 -3.13 -7.38 -7.75
N TYR A 114 -3.53 -6.47 -8.63
CA TYR A 114 -3.19 -6.46 -10.04
C TYR A 114 -1.97 -5.55 -10.25
N MET A 115 -0.94 -6.08 -10.90
CA MET A 115 0.30 -5.36 -11.22
C MET A 115 0.82 -5.77 -12.60
N ASP A 116 1.51 -4.88 -13.29
CA ASP A 116 2.32 -5.22 -14.46
C ASP A 116 3.82 -5.14 -14.18
N TYR A 117 4.63 -5.44 -15.20
CA TYR A 117 6.08 -5.42 -15.15
C TYR A 117 6.70 -4.08 -14.74
N SER A 118 6.02 -2.94 -14.96
CA SER A 118 6.47 -1.61 -14.51
C SER A 118 6.01 -1.27 -13.10
N SER A 119 4.98 -1.95 -12.63
CA SER A 119 4.38 -1.72 -11.32
C SER A 119 5.29 -2.19 -10.19
N SER A 120 5.24 -1.49 -9.05
CA SER A 120 6.08 -1.76 -7.89
C SER A 120 5.35 -1.53 -6.57
N LEU A 121 5.67 -2.37 -5.59
CA LEU A 121 5.37 -2.08 -4.19
C LEU A 121 6.63 -1.57 -3.48
N GLY A 122 6.46 -0.91 -2.34
CA GLY A 122 7.58 -0.41 -1.53
C GLY A 122 7.80 -1.15 -0.22
N PRO A 123 8.97 -0.96 0.42
CA PRO A 123 9.20 -1.30 1.82
C PRO A 123 8.14 -0.68 2.73
N ILE A 124 7.88 -1.31 3.88
CA ILE A 124 6.89 -0.87 4.87
C ILE A 124 7.51 -0.30 6.15
N ASP A 125 8.84 -0.19 6.20
CA ASP A 125 9.53 0.34 7.38
C ASP A 125 9.12 1.81 7.60
N PRO A 126 8.52 2.17 8.74
CA PRO A 126 8.00 3.51 8.91
C PRO A 126 9.12 4.55 8.94
N GLN A 127 8.89 5.68 8.27
CA GLN A 127 9.73 6.86 8.39
C GLN A 127 9.20 7.73 9.52
N VAL A 128 10.11 8.22 10.35
CA VAL A 128 9.83 9.03 11.55
C VAL A 128 10.73 10.25 11.54
N GLN A 129 10.26 11.36 12.12
CA GLN A 129 11.10 12.54 12.26
C GLN A 129 12.00 12.42 13.49
N ASN A 130 13.30 12.65 13.32
CA ASN A 130 14.21 12.79 14.43
C ASN A 130 14.04 14.16 15.13
N ASN A 131 14.80 14.40 16.21
CA ASN A 131 14.78 15.65 16.97
C ASN A 131 15.11 16.91 16.14
N GLU A 132 15.70 16.76 14.95
CA GLU A 132 16.03 17.85 14.02
C GLU A 132 14.97 18.02 12.92
N GLY A 133 13.85 17.27 12.98
CA GLY A 133 12.78 17.28 11.99
C GLY A 133 13.11 16.52 10.70
N LYS A 134 14.23 15.78 10.65
CA LYS A 134 14.63 15.00 9.48
C LYS A 134 13.95 13.63 9.50
N TRP A 135 13.34 13.26 8.38
CA TRP A 135 12.79 11.93 8.16
C TRP A 135 13.88 10.87 8.09
N VAL A 136 13.75 9.83 8.90
CA VAL A 136 14.69 8.71 9.01
C VAL A 136 13.95 7.39 9.16
N PRO A 137 14.52 6.26 8.71
CA PRO A 137 13.93 4.93 8.95
C PRO A 137 13.92 4.58 10.43
N ALA A 138 12.75 4.27 10.98
CA ALA A 138 12.59 3.89 12.39
C ALA A 138 13.44 2.66 12.75
N LEU A 139 13.42 1.63 11.89
CA LEU A 139 14.12 0.37 12.15
C LEU A 139 15.63 0.55 12.21
N GLY A 140 16.21 1.46 11.42
CA GLY A 140 17.66 1.71 11.42
C GLY A 140 18.16 2.30 12.74
N TYR A 141 17.35 3.16 13.36
CA TYR A 141 17.62 3.67 14.71
C TYR A 141 17.54 2.54 15.73
N LEU A 142 16.46 1.77 15.73
CA LEU A 142 16.25 0.68 16.69
C LEU A 142 17.36 -0.39 16.59
N ASP A 143 17.73 -0.79 15.38
CA ASP A 143 18.81 -1.77 15.13
C ASP A 143 20.14 -1.27 15.67
N LYS A 144 20.51 -0.01 15.40
CA LYS A 144 21.78 0.54 15.87
C LYS A 144 21.81 0.69 17.40
N CYS A 145 20.68 1.07 18.02
CA CYS A 145 20.56 1.09 19.47
C CYS A 145 20.79 -0.30 20.07
N ASN A 146 20.11 -1.31 19.53
CA ASN A 146 20.24 -2.68 19.97
C ASN A 146 21.65 -3.22 19.77
N GLU A 147 22.31 -2.91 18.66
CA GLU A 147 23.72 -3.28 18.41
C GLU A 147 24.65 -2.73 19.50
N LEU A 148 24.49 -1.45 19.87
CA LEU A 148 25.29 -0.83 20.92
C LEU A 148 24.98 -1.42 22.31
N ILE A 149 23.71 -1.68 22.62
CA ILE A 149 23.32 -2.35 23.87
C ILE A 149 23.94 -3.74 23.95
N GLN A 150 23.86 -4.55 22.89
CA GLN A 150 24.44 -5.89 22.85
C GLN A 150 25.96 -5.84 22.97
N LYS A 151 26.60 -4.90 22.29
CA LYS A 151 28.04 -4.65 22.42
C LYS A 151 28.44 -4.36 23.87
N SER A 152 27.64 -3.57 24.60
CA SER A 152 27.93 -3.16 25.98
C SER A 152 27.99 -4.31 26.98
N ILE A 153 27.38 -5.47 26.67
CA ILE A 153 27.40 -6.67 27.53
C ILE A 153 28.80 -7.30 27.56
N GLY A 154 29.54 -7.26 26.45
CA GLY A 154 30.84 -7.92 26.29
C GLY A 154 32.04 -6.99 26.29
N GLN A 155 31.84 -5.69 26.01
CA GLN A 155 32.92 -4.70 25.98
C GLN A 155 32.41 -3.29 26.31
N PRO A 156 33.23 -2.44 26.96
CA PRO A 156 32.86 -1.04 27.17
C PRO A 156 32.59 -0.32 25.85
N LEU A 157 31.57 0.54 25.85
CA LEU A 157 31.31 1.42 24.72
C LEU A 157 32.37 2.53 24.65
N SER A 158 32.72 2.94 23.44
CA SER A 158 33.57 4.11 23.23
C SER A 158 32.83 5.40 23.64
N ASN A 159 33.59 6.46 23.92
CA ASN A 159 33.00 7.77 24.25
C ASN A 159 32.08 8.28 23.13
N ALA A 160 32.41 8.02 21.86
CA ALA A 160 31.55 8.37 20.73
C ALA A 160 30.21 7.63 20.77
N GLU A 161 30.22 6.33 21.06
CA GLU A 161 29.00 5.51 21.18
C GLU A 161 28.14 5.92 22.36
N LEU A 162 28.75 6.27 23.50
CA LEU A 162 28.02 6.80 24.66
C LEU A 162 27.34 8.14 24.34
N VAL A 163 28.02 9.04 23.62
CA VAL A 163 27.42 10.31 23.17
C VAL A 163 26.26 10.06 22.21
N MET A 164 26.39 9.11 21.28
CA MET A 164 25.30 8.72 20.38
C MET A 164 24.09 8.21 21.16
N LEU A 165 24.28 7.28 22.10
CA LEU A 165 23.18 6.75 22.91
C LEU A 165 22.50 7.83 23.76
N ASN A 166 23.26 8.74 24.35
CA ASN A 166 22.72 9.85 25.15
C ASN A 166 21.93 10.87 24.33
N SER A 167 22.17 10.95 23.01
CA SER A 167 21.41 11.83 22.11
C SER A 167 20.02 11.29 21.76
N LEU A 168 19.75 10.02 22.08
CA LEU A 168 18.49 9.36 21.80
C LEU A 168 17.49 9.62 22.91
N ASP A 169 16.32 10.09 22.51
CA ASP A 169 15.17 10.23 23.40
C ASP A 169 14.39 8.92 23.49
N LEU A 170 14.15 8.45 24.73
CA LEU A 170 13.45 7.19 24.97
C LEU A 170 11.99 7.24 24.50
N ALA A 171 11.33 8.41 24.57
CA ALA A 171 9.97 8.57 24.07
C ALA A 171 9.94 8.42 22.53
N SER A 172 10.93 8.98 21.84
CA SER A 172 11.13 8.80 20.40
C SER A 172 11.41 7.35 20.03
N LEU A 173 12.29 6.64 20.75
CA LEU A 173 12.51 5.21 20.52
C LEU A 173 11.22 4.40 20.67
N ARG A 174 10.45 4.67 21.73
CA ARG A 174 9.15 4.02 21.93
C ARG A 174 8.18 4.31 20.79
N HIS A 175 8.13 5.55 20.32
CA HIS A 175 7.30 5.93 19.17
C HIS A 175 7.71 5.15 17.90
N TYR A 176 9.01 4.99 17.67
CA TYR A 176 9.54 4.24 16.52
C TYR A 176 9.16 2.76 16.57
N GLU A 177 9.23 2.15 17.76
CA GLU A 177 8.74 0.78 17.99
C GLU A 177 7.25 0.68 17.67
N GLN A 178 6.43 1.59 18.19
CA GLN A 178 4.98 1.56 17.97
C GLN A 178 4.61 1.73 16.50
N ALA A 179 5.28 2.64 15.78
CA ALA A 179 5.05 2.80 14.34
C ALA A 179 5.37 1.52 13.57
N ARG A 180 6.50 0.87 13.89
CA ARG A 180 6.90 -0.42 13.28
C ARG A 180 5.89 -1.52 13.57
N ASP A 181 5.48 -1.63 14.83
CA ASP A 181 4.56 -2.66 15.30
C ASP A 181 3.18 -2.49 14.68
N LEU A 182 2.71 -1.24 14.51
CA LEU A 182 1.47 -0.93 13.80
C LEU A 182 1.52 -1.42 12.34
N SER A 183 2.52 -0.99 11.56
CA SER A 183 2.64 -1.40 10.16
C SER A 183 2.71 -2.92 9.99
N THR A 184 3.48 -3.58 10.87
CA THR A 184 3.66 -5.05 10.86
C THR A 184 2.36 -5.76 11.25
N SER A 185 1.67 -5.29 12.29
CA SER A 185 0.44 -5.93 12.78
C SER A 185 -0.72 -5.80 11.79
N LEU A 186 -0.92 -4.63 11.18
CA LEU A 186 -1.94 -4.41 10.15
C LEU A 186 -1.71 -5.30 8.94
N LEU A 187 -0.48 -5.30 8.40
CA LEU A 187 -0.13 -6.14 7.26
C LEU A 187 -0.38 -7.62 7.55
N LYS A 188 0.07 -8.11 8.72
CA LYS A 188 -0.13 -9.51 9.08
C LYS A 188 -1.60 -9.88 9.21
N LYS A 189 -2.38 -9.05 9.90
CA LYS A 189 -3.82 -9.24 10.08
C LYS A 189 -4.50 -9.37 8.73
N TRP A 190 -4.27 -8.41 7.86
CA TRP A 190 -4.94 -8.31 6.57
C TRP A 190 -4.54 -9.37 5.55
N LEU A 191 -3.27 -9.78 5.56
CA LEU A 191 -2.83 -10.93 4.76
C LEU A 191 -3.61 -12.19 5.13
N VAL A 192 -3.75 -12.49 6.42
CA VAL A 192 -4.47 -13.70 6.88
C VAL A 192 -5.97 -13.57 6.64
N GLU A 193 -6.56 -12.42 6.99
CA GLU A 193 -8.00 -12.20 6.97
C GLU A 193 -8.56 -12.09 5.55
N PHE A 194 -7.84 -11.43 4.63
CA PHE A 194 -8.33 -11.13 3.29
C PHE A 194 -7.55 -11.87 2.22
N LYS A 195 -6.25 -11.57 2.08
CA LYS A 195 -5.47 -12.05 0.93
C LYS A 195 -5.31 -13.57 0.89
N PHE A 196 -5.18 -14.22 2.04
CA PHE A 196 -5.00 -15.67 2.17
C PHE A 196 -6.29 -16.41 2.48
N LYS A 197 -7.46 -15.74 2.43
CA LYS A 197 -8.74 -16.37 2.77
C LYS A 197 -9.04 -17.59 1.89
N ASP A 198 -8.62 -17.55 0.63
CA ASP A 198 -8.83 -18.62 -0.36
C ASP A 198 -7.65 -19.59 -0.48
N TRP A 199 -6.61 -19.45 0.35
CA TRP A 199 -5.53 -20.42 0.43
C TRP A 199 -6.00 -21.66 1.19
N LYS A 200 -6.64 -22.57 0.47
CA LYS A 200 -7.17 -23.84 1.01
C LYS A 200 -6.19 -24.98 0.88
N GLU A 201 -5.45 -25.04 -0.23
CA GLU A 201 -4.49 -26.10 -0.53
C GLU A 201 -3.14 -25.53 -0.97
N HIS A 202 -2.06 -26.22 -0.59
CA HIS A 202 -0.70 -25.86 -0.96
C HIS A 202 -0.49 -26.07 -2.46
N ARG A 203 -0.09 -25.01 -3.17
CA ARG A 203 0.15 -25.03 -4.63
C ARG A 203 1.63 -25.05 -5.04
N THR A 204 2.52 -24.52 -4.20
CA THR A 204 3.91 -24.21 -4.59
C THR A 204 4.99 -24.83 -3.69
N SER A 205 4.63 -25.38 -2.53
CA SER A 205 5.58 -26.03 -1.61
C SER A 205 5.70 -27.51 -1.97
N PRO A 206 6.81 -28.01 -2.57
CA PRO A 206 6.88 -29.35 -3.17
C PRO A 206 6.45 -30.48 -2.24
N ASP A 207 6.88 -30.44 -0.97
CA ASP A 207 6.58 -31.48 0.02
C ASP A 207 5.13 -31.43 0.54
N LYS A 208 4.39 -30.37 0.23
CA LYS A 208 3.03 -30.13 0.72
C LYS A 208 1.98 -30.01 -0.37
N ILE A 209 2.33 -30.14 -1.66
CA ILE A 209 1.38 -29.92 -2.77
C ILE A 209 0.10 -30.73 -2.56
N GLY A 210 -1.06 -30.07 -2.66
CA GLY A 210 -2.38 -30.66 -2.48
C GLY A 210 -2.80 -30.93 -1.03
N GLN A 211 -1.94 -30.64 -0.04
CA GLN A 211 -2.31 -30.69 1.38
C GLN A 211 -3.05 -29.40 1.77
N GLU A 212 -3.87 -29.48 2.81
CA GLU A 212 -4.59 -28.34 3.37
C GLU A 212 -3.62 -27.30 3.95
N VAL A 213 -3.90 -26.01 3.70
CA VAL A 213 -3.18 -24.89 4.31
C VAL A 213 -3.82 -24.56 5.65
N THR A 214 -3.04 -24.67 6.71
CA THR A 214 -3.52 -24.36 8.06
C THR A 214 -3.50 -22.86 8.36
N GLU A 215 -4.32 -22.41 9.31
CA GLU A 215 -4.30 -21.02 9.78
C GLU A 215 -2.95 -20.59 10.37
N ASP A 216 -2.21 -21.50 11.00
CA ASP A 216 -0.88 -21.20 11.52
C ASP A 216 0.15 -21.03 10.39
N GLU A 217 0.02 -21.77 9.29
CA GLU A 217 0.84 -21.56 8.09
C GLU A 217 0.55 -20.22 7.43
N LYS A 218 -0.71 -19.79 7.38
CA LYS A 218 -1.07 -18.44 6.89
C LYS A 218 -0.44 -17.35 7.76
N LYS A 219 -0.53 -17.47 9.09
CA LYS A 219 0.09 -16.53 10.03
C LYS A 219 1.62 -16.51 9.91
N ALA A 220 2.25 -17.68 9.77
CA ALA A 220 3.69 -17.79 9.58
C ALA A 220 4.13 -17.12 8.27
N ARG A 221 3.41 -17.35 7.16
CA ARG A 221 3.69 -16.65 5.89
C ARG A 221 3.49 -15.14 6.02
N ALA A 222 2.44 -14.71 6.71
CA ALA A 222 2.21 -13.28 6.93
C ALA A 222 3.35 -12.63 7.74
N GLU A 223 3.88 -13.32 8.76
CA GLU A 223 5.07 -12.90 9.51
C GLU A 223 6.32 -12.82 8.62
N GLU A 224 6.56 -13.82 7.77
CA GLU A 224 7.69 -13.86 6.83
C GLU A 224 7.64 -12.65 5.88
N ILE A 225 6.48 -12.38 5.28
CA ILE A 225 6.29 -11.24 4.36
C ILE A 225 6.50 -9.92 5.09
N ALA A 226 5.92 -9.75 6.29
CA ALA A 226 6.07 -8.54 7.08
C ALA A 226 7.53 -8.28 7.46
N THR A 227 8.25 -9.33 7.86
CA THR A 227 9.68 -9.27 8.18
C THR A 227 10.51 -8.88 6.97
N ILE A 228 10.23 -9.48 5.79
CA ILE A 228 10.97 -9.17 4.57
C ILE A 228 10.70 -7.73 4.13
N LEU A 229 9.43 -7.28 4.07
CA LEU A 229 9.07 -5.94 3.62
C LEU A 229 9.53 -4.81 4.56
N SER A 230 9.70 -5.10 5.86
CA SER A 230 10.21 -4.12 6.84
C SER A 230 11.73 -4.11 6.96
N ASN A 231 12.44 -5.05 6.32
CA ASN A 231 13.89 -5.19 6.47
C ASN A 231 14.66 -4.11 5.68
N ASN A 232 15.01 -3.01 6.37
CA ASN A 232 15.80 -1.92 5.80
C ASN A 232 17.23 -2.33 5.38
N ASN A 233 17.82 -3.35 6.03
CA ASN A 233 19.14 -3.87 5.67
C ASN A 233 19.11 -4.62 4.34
N ARG A 234 17.96 -5.18 3.97
CA ARG A 234 17.72 -5.82 2.67
C ARG A 234 17.44 -4.81 1.57
N TRP A 235 16.57 -3.84 1.84
CA TRP A 235 16.11 -2.91 0.80
C TRP A 235 17.03 -1.70 0.61
N HIS A 236 17.84 -1.35 1.60
CA HIS A 236 18.79 -0.23 1.66
C HIS A 236 18.20 1.18 1.48
N SER A 237 17.00 1.30 0.92
CA SER A 237 16.29 2.55 0.67
C SER A 237 14.81 2.34 0.86
N HIS A 238 14.16 3.25 1.58
CA HIS A 238 12.70 3.24 1.74
C HIS A 238 11.99 3.49 0.40
N SER A 239 12.63 4.20 -0.53
CA SER A 239 12.10 4.45 -1.87
C SER A 239 12.42 3.32 -2.86
N ARG A 240 12.88 2.15 -2.39
CA ARG A 240 13.21 1.02 -3.26
C ARG A 240 11.93 0.46 -3.89
N MET A 241 11.83 0.54 -5.21
CA MET A 241 10.77 -0.11 -5.98
C MET A 241 11.01 -1.62 -6.01
N ILE A 242 10.12 -2.39 -5.37
CA ILE A 242 10.15 -3.85 -5.32
C ILE A 242 9.31 -4.35 -6.50
N SER A 243 9.98 -4.99 -7.45
CA SER A 243 9.36 -5.44 -8.70
C SER A 243 8.42 -6.62 -8.49
N LEU A 244 7.48 -6.78 -9.42
CA LEU A 244 6.58 -7.92 -9.52
C LEU A 244 7.29 -9.28 -9.33
N LYS A 245 8.40 -9.47 -10.04
CA LYS A 245 9.20 -10.70 -9.95
C LYS A 245 9.69 -10.98 -8.53
N THR A 246 10.21 -9.97 -7.83
CA THR A 246 10.66 -10.14 -6.44
C THR A 246 9.47 -10.42 -5.51
N LEU A 247 8.31 -9.77 -5.71
CA LEU A 247 7.11 -10.03 -4.91
C LEU A 247 6.62 -11.49 -5.06
N GLN A 248 6.61 -12.02 -6.28
CA GLN A 248 6.15 -13.38 -6.56
C GLN A 248 7.17 -14.45 -6.18
N GLU A 249 8.45 -14.27 -6.56
CA GLU A 249 9.46 -15.32 -6.39
C GLU A 249 10.06 -15.34 -4.98
N GLU A 250 10.32 -14.16 -4.40
CA GLU A 250 11.01 -14.07 -3.11
C GLU A 250 10.04 -13.95 -1.93
N LEU A 251 8.99 -13.12 -2.07
CA LEU A 251 7.99 -12.96 -1.00
C LEU A 251 6.86 -14.00 -1.10
N ARG A 252 6.75 -14.70 -2.25
CA ARG A 252 5.68 -15.67 -2.53
C ARG A 252 4.29 -15.05 -2.32
N LEU A 253 4.16 -13.77 -2.67
CA LEU A 253 2.92 -13.04 -2.64
C LEU A 253 2.17 -13.30 -3.94
N GLU A 254 0.89 -13.68 -3.83
CA GLU A 254 0.04 -13.87 -5.01
C GLU A 254 -0.36 -12.51 -5.58
N ILE A 255 0.11 -12.24 -6.80
CA ILE A 255 -0.15 -11.02 -7.57
C ILE A 255 -0.73 -11.45 -8.92
N ASP A 256 -1.87 -10.87 -9.29
CA ASP A 256 -2.50 -11.04 -10.59
C ASP A 256 -1.70 -10.21 -11.62
N ASP A 257 -0.77 -10.88 -12.32
CA ASP A 257 0.10 -10.26 -13.32
C ASP A 257 -0.68 -9.99 -14.62
N TYR A 258 -0.84 -8.72 -14.98
CA TYR A 258 -1.48 -8.30 -16.23
C TYR A 258 -0.48 -7.82 -17.30
N THR A 259 0.81 -8.13 -17.16
CA THR A 259 1.88 -7.74 -18.09
C THR A 259 1.58 -8.11 -19.54
N ASP A 260 1.03 -9.29 -19.78
CA ASP A 260 0.75 -9.77 -21.14
C ASP A 260 -0.65 -9.38 -21.63
N ASP A 261 -1.49 -8.78 -20.77
CA ASP A 261 -2.78 -8.22 -21.16
C ASP A 261 -2.58 -6.84 -21.77
N ARG A 262 -2.58 -6.79 -23.10
CA ARG A 262 -2.35 -5.55 -23.84
C ARG A 262 -3.51 -4.57 -23.70
N GLU A 263 -4.76 -5.05 -23.72
CA GLU A 263 -5.94 -4.17 -23.69
C GLU A 263 -6.11 -3.52 -22.32
N LEU A 264 -5.91 -4.30 -21.25
CA LEU A 264 -5.93 -3.77 -19.90
C LEU A 264 -4.79 -2.78 -19.67
N ARG A 265 -3.56 -3.10 -20.09
CA ARG A 265 -2.42 -2.16 -19.97
C ARG A 265 -2.66 -0.86 -20.72
N GLU A 266 -3.13 -0.90 -21.96
CA GLU A 266 -3.44 0.32 -22.72
C GLU A 266 -4.51 1.16 -22.00
N SER A 267 -5.54 0.52 -21.45
CA SER A 267 -6.61 1.19 -20.71
C SER A 267 -6.11 1.85 -19.41
N VAL A 268 -5.31 1.12 -18.64
CA VAL A 268 -4.72 1.54 -17.36
C VAL A 268 -3.68 2.63 -17.55
N ASN A 269 -2.75 2.49 -18.51
CA ASN A 269 -1.68 3.46 -18.74
C ASN A 269 -2.26 4.83 -19.15
N LEU A 270 -3.25 4.84 -20.03
CA LEU A 270 -3.91 6.07 -20.43
C LEU A 270 -4.66 6.76 -19.27
N LEU A 271 -5.25 6.00 -18.33
CA LEU A 271 -5.81 6.55 -17.10
C LEU A 271 -4.70 7.10 -16.19
N HIS A 272 -3.63 6.33 -16.00
CA HIS A 272 -2.50 6.67 -15.14
C HIS A 272 -1.77 7.94 -15.63
N ASP A 273 -1.43 8.01 -16.92
CA ASP A 273 -0.80 9.16 -17.55
C ASP A 273 -1.66 10.41 -17.37
N PHE A 274 -2.98 10.30 -17.51
CA PHE A 274 -3.89 11.40 -17.29
C PHE A 274 -3.91 11.86 -15.82
N CYS A 275 -4.06 10.94 -14.86
CA CYS A 275 -4.09 11.26 -13.43
C CYS A 275 -2.80 11.95 -12.97
N THR A 276 -1.64 11.43 -13.38
CA THR A 276 -0.33 12.00 -13.04
C THR A 276 -0.13 13.37 -13.67
N ASP A 277 -0.43 13.54 -14.96
CA ASP A 277 -0.37 14.84 -15.63
C ASP A 277 -1.30 15.87 -14.99
N TYR A 278 -2.51 15.46 -14.63
CA TYR A 278 -3.50 16.33 -14.01
C TYR A 278 -3.06 16.80 -12.62
N LEU A 279 -2.59 15.89 -11.76
CA LEU A 279 -2.04 16.24 -10.45
C LEU A 279 -0.88 17.24 -10.56
N HIS A 280 0.07 16.96 -11.45
CA HIS A 280 1.23 17.83 -11.66
C HIS A 280 0.83 19.21 -12.20
N LYS A 281 -0.02 19.28 -13.22
CA LYS A 281 -0.41 20.55 -13.87
C LYS A 281 -1.30 21.42 -12.98
N MET A 282 -2.17 20.81 -12.19
CA MET A 282 -3.12 21.53 -11.33
C MET A 282 -2.57 21.84 -9.94
N GLY A 283 -1.42 21.27 -9.57
CA GLY A 283 -0.84 21.42 -8.24
C GLY A 283 -1.73 20.86 -7.12
N LYS A 284 -2.59 19.87 -7.45
CA LYS A 284 -3.41 19.17 -6.46
C LYS A 284 -2.52 18.17 -5.71
N ALA A 285 -2.73 18.06 -4.40
CA ALA A 285 -1.96 17.12 -3.57
C ALA A 285 -2.45 15.67 -3.73
N VAL A 286 -3.77 15.48 -3.77
CA VAL A 286 -4.43 14.18 -3.92
C VAL A 286 -5.51 14.31 -4.99
N LEU A 287 -5.73 13.22 -5.73
CA LEU A 287 -6.87 13.01 -6.60
C LEU A 287 -7.60 11.76 -6.12
N VAL A 288 -8.89 11.90 -5.84
CA VAL A 288 -9.77 10.76 -5.58
C VAL A 288 -10.95 10.83 -6.55
N GLY A 289 -11.15 9.79 -7.34
CA GLY A 289 -12.21 9.74 -8.35
C GLY A 289 -12.99 8.43 -8.35
N SER A 290 -14.23 8.51 -8.81
CA SER A 290 -15.07 7.37 -9.20
C SER A 290 -15.75 7.71 -10.53
N LYS A 291 -16.58 6.81 -11.07
CA LYS A 291 -17.43 7.13 -12.22
C LYS A 291 -18.38 8.32 -11.95
N HIS A 292 -18.73 8.59 -10.70
CA HIS A 292 -19.67 9.65 -10.32
C HIS A 292 -19.07 11.05 -10.28
N SER A 293 -17.85 11.19 -9.76
CA SER A 293 -17.22 12.49 -9.55
C SER A 293 -15.73 12.36 -9.23
N VAL A 294 -15.04 13.50 -9.27
CA VAL A 294 -13.61 13.61 -8.94
C VAL A 294 -13.41 14.73 -7.94
N ILE A 295 -12.55 14.52 -6.94
CA ILE A 295 -12.16 15.52 -5.93
C ILE A 295 -10.65 15.69 -5.95
#